data_AF-A0A519LZG5-F1
#
_entry.id   AF-A0A519LZG5-F1
#
_cell.length_a   1.000
_cell.length_b   1.000
_cell.length_c   1.000
_cell.angle_alpha   90.00
_cell.angle_beta   90.00
_cell.angle_gamma   90.00
#
_symmetry.space_group_name_H-M   'P 1'
#
loop_
_entity.id
_entity.type
_entity.pdbx_description
1 polymer ?
#
loop_
_entity_poly.entity_id
_entity_poly.type
_entity_poly.pdbx_seq_one_letter_code
_entity_poly.pdbx_strand_id
1 'polypeptide(L)'
;NTTEINNLYLCGASTLSHGVTGATYSGIEAAARILGCTQNDLLMPDETQELRIFDAEDPSSWPEWVHRKREDKVRNFKEIIAE
;
A
#
# COMPACT_ATOMS: atom_id res chain seq x y z
N ASN A 1 -15.20 10.76 4.44
CA ASN A 1 -15.38 9.50 3.69
C ASN A 1 -16.83 9.03 3.79
N THR A 2 -17.76 9.74 3.16
CA THR A 2 -19.18 9.40 3.15
C THR A 2 -19.70 9.58 1.74
N THR A 3 -20.56 8.69 1.28
CA THR A 3 -21.32 8.85 0.03
C THR A 3 -22.81 8.90 0.34
N GLU A 4 -23.62 9.31 -0.63
CA GLU A 4 -25.08 9.24 -0.54
C GLU A 4 -25.62 7.80 -0.65
N ILE A 5 -24.79 6.85 -1.10
CA ILE A 5 -25.14 5.46 -1.28
C ILE A 5 -24.78 4.69 0.00
N ASN A 6 -25.77 4.01 0.58
CA ASN A 6 -25.55 3.18 1.76
C ASN A 6 -24.50 2.10 1.50
N ASN A 7 -23.61 1.89 2.47
CA ASN A 7 -22.50 0.94 2.40
C ASN A 7 -21.49 1.19 1.26
N LEU A 8 -21.45 2.40 0.70
CA LEU A 8 -20.40 2.83 -0.21
C LEU A 8 -19.55 3.92 0.44
N TYR A 9 -18.23 3.72 0.43
CA TYR A 9 -17.27 4.58 1.11
C TYR A 9 -16.22 5.10 0.12
N LEU A 10 -15.95 6.41 0.19
CA LEU A 10 -14.86 7.05 -0.54
C LEU A 10 -13.53 6.84 0.22
N CYS A 11 -12.54 6.26 -0.44
CA CYS A 11 -11.15 6.16 0.04
C CYS A 11 -10.16 6.35 -1.12
N GLY A 12 -8.90 6.60 -0.79
CA GLY A 12 -7.81 6.84 -1.74
C GLY A 12 -7.10 8.20 -1.53
N ALA A 13 -6.03 8.42 -2.27
CA ALA A 13 -5.17 9.62 -2.20
C ALA A 13 -5.84 10.95 -2.64
N SER A 14 -7.10 10.89 -3.04
CA SER A 14 -7.91 12.06 -3.45
C SER A 14 -9.02 12.38 -2.44
N THR A 15 -8.97 11.80 -1.24
CA THR A 15 -10.07 11.89 -0.26
C THR A 15 -9.67 12.67 1.00
N LEU A 16 -8.86 12.08 1.87
CA LEU A 16 -8.45 12.70 3.16
C LEU A 16 -7.12 13.44 3.08
N SER A 17 -6.21 13.01 2.21
CA SER A 17 -4.87 13.60 2.04
C SER A 17 -4.26 13.07 0.74
N HIS A 18 -3.04 13.52 0.41
CA HIS A 18 -2.33 13.16 -0.82
C HIS A 18 -1.38 11.98 -0.63
N GLY A 19 -0.99 11.40 -1.77
CA GLY A 19 0.04 10.37 -1.83
C GLY A 19 -0.32 9.08 -1.10
N VAL A 20 0.72 8.31 -0.77
CA VAL A 20 0.57 6.99 -0.13
C VAL A 20 -0.12 7.12 1.22
N THR A 21 0.30 8.09 2.05
CA THR A 21 -0.30 8.32 3.37
C THR A 21 -1.81 8.56 3.27
N GLY A 22 -2.25 9.41 2.35
CA GLY A 22 -3.68 9.67 2.14
C GLY A 22 -4.46 8.44 1.71
N ALA A 23 -3.90 7.64 0.80
CA ALA A 23 -4.51 6.38 0.37
C ALA A 23 -4.62 5.37 1.53
N THR A 24 -3.54 5.20 2.30
CA THR A 24 -3.49 4.27 3.42
C THR A 24 -4.49 4.66 4.51
N TYR A 25 -4.45 5.91 4.96
CA TYR A 25 -5.29 6.37 6.07
C TYR A 25 -6.78 6.31 5.73
N SER A 26 -7.15 6.75 4.52
CA SER A 26 -8.53 6.72 4.07
C SER A 26 -9.07 5.30 3.85
N GLY A 27 -8.21 4.36 3.45
CA GLY A 27 -8.56 2.95 3.34
C GLY A 27 -8.84 2.31 4.70
N ILE A 28 -7.95 2.55 5.69
CA ILE A 28 -8.13 2.03 7.06
C ILE A 28 -9.40 2.61 7.69
N GLU A 29 -9.64 3.91 7.52
CA GLU A 29 -10.87 4.56 7.99
C GLU A 29 -12.13 3.94 7.35
N ALA A 30 -12.11 3.65 6.05
CA ALA A 30 -13.23 3.00 5.38
C ALA A 30 -13.45 1.58 5.91
N ALA A 31 -12.37 0.81 6.10
CA ALA A 31 -12.45 -0.54 6.66
C ALA A 31 -13.02 -0.54 8.09
N ALA A 32 -12.57 0.37 8.95
CA ALA A 32 -13.05 0.50 10.32
C ALA A 32 -14.56 0.78 10.36
N ARG A 33 -15.05 1.66 9.48
CA ARG A 33 -16.50 1.95 9.35
C ARG A 33 -17.31 0.74 8.87
N ILE A 34 -16.78 -0.02 7.92
CA ILE A 34 -17.44 -1.23 7.40
C ILE A 34 -17.54 -2.30 8.49
N LEU A 35 -16.49 -2.45 9.29
CA LEU A 35 -16.38 -3.47 10.34
C LEU A 35 -16.99 -3.03 11.68
N GLY A 36 -17.37 -1.76 11.82
CA GLY A 36 -17.91 -1.23 13.07
C GLY A 36 -16.88 -1.17 14.20
N CYS A 37 -15.59 -0.99 13.88
CA CYS A 37 -14.50 -0.88 14.83
C CYS A 37 -13.76 0.46 14.69
N THR A 38 -12.70 0.65 15.46
CA THR A 38 -11.78 1.79 15.36
C THR A 38 -10.58 1.45 14.48
N GLN A 39 -9.87 2.47 13.99
CA GLN A 39 -8.63 2.24 13.22
C GLN A 39 -7.56 1.49 14.03
N ASN A 40 -7.51 1.70 15.35
CA ASN A 40 -6.55 1.04 16.24
C ASN A 40 -6.81 -0.47 16.35
N ASP A 41 -8.06 -0.91 16.15
CA ASP A 41 -8.40 -2.34 16.12
C ASP A 41 -7.86 -3.03 14.86
N LEU A 42 -7.53 -2.25 13.81
CA LEU A 42 -6.92 -2.73 12.57
C LEU A 42 -5.40 -2.55 12.53
N LEU A 43 -4.89 -1.54 13.23
CA LEU A 43 -3.47 -1.21 13.33
C LEU A 43 -2.90 -1.72 14.66
N MET A 44 -2.92 -3.04 14.85
CA MET A 44 -2.38 -3.64 16.06
C MET A 44 -0.83 -3.70 15.99
N PRO A 45 -0.12 -3.33 17.07
CA PRO A 45 1.31 -3.52 17.13
C PRO A 45 1.63 -5.03 17.15
N ASP A 46 2.63 -5.41 16.38
CA ASP A 46 3.21 -6.75 16.40
C ASP A 46 4.69 -6.61 16.76
N GLU A 47 5.06 -7.07 17.96
CA GLU A 47 6.43 -7.01 18.46
C GLU A 47 7.39 -7.90 17.66
N THR A 48 6.86 -8.84 16.88
CA THR A 48 7.65 -9.72 15.99
C THR A 48 7.86 -9.11 14.61
N GLN A 49 7.21 -7.98 14.30
CA GLN A 49 7.33 -7.32 13.01
C GLN A 49 8.68 -6.61 12.90
N GLU A 50 9.58 -7.17 12.10
CA GLU A 50 10.89 -6.59 11.83
C GLU A 50 10.93 -5.87 10.46
N LEU A 51 11.44 -4.63 10.46
CA LEU A 51 11.70 -3.88 9.22
C LEU A 51 13.13 -4.14 8.76
N ARG A 52 13.28 -4.67 7.54
CA ARG A 52 14.59 -4.78 6.88
C ARG A 52 14.69 -3.76 5.75
N ILE A 53 15.67 -2.87 5.86
CA ILE A 53 15.96 -1.84 4.87
C ILE A 53 17.15 -2.30 4.04
N PHE A 54 17.04 -2.15 2.72
CA PHE A 54 18.11 -2.41 1.77
C PHE A 54 18.46 -1.11 1.06
N ASP A 55 19.75 -0.87 0.84
CA ASP A 55 20.20 0.33 0.14
C ASP A 55 19.85 0.22 -1.35
N ALA A 56 19.19 1.24 -1.89
CA ALA A 56 18.84 1.26 -3.31
C ALA A 56 20.07 1.29 -4.23
N GLU A 57 21.18 1.85 -3.75
CA GLU A 57 22.41 2.02 -4.52
C GLU A 57 23.36 0.82 -4.42
N ASP A 58 23.09 -0.13 -3.51
CA ASP A 58 23.85 -1.39 -3.38
C ASP A 58 22.98 -2.62 -3.61
N PRO A 59 22.77 -3.02 -4.89
CA PRO A 59 22.04 -4.23 -5.22
C PRO A 59 22.66 -5.52 -4.68
N SER A 60 23.95 -5.53 -4.31
CA SER A 60 24.60 -6.73 -3.77
C SER A 60 24.11 -7.08 -2.36
N SER A 61 23.57 -6.08 -1.65
CA SER A 61 22.97 -6.26 -0.33
C SER A 61 21.58 -6.91 -0.36
N TRP A 62 20.98 -7.02 -1.56
CA TRP A 62 19.60 -7.47 -1.70
C TRP A 62 19.51 -9.00 -1.68
N PRO A 63 18.46 -9.56 -1.07
CA PRO A 63 18.23 -10.99 -1.11
C PRO A 63 17.68 -11.40 -2.48
N GLU A 64 17.93 -12.65 -2.85
CA GLU A 64 17.57 -13.23 -4.15
C GLU A 64 16.10 -13.03 -4.56
N TRP A 65 15.17 -13.02 -3.61
CA TRP A 65 13.75 -12.79 -3.91
C TRP A 65 13.46 -11.38 -4.43
N VAL A 66 14.25 -10.36 -4.03
CA VAL A 66 14.12 -8.99 -4.53
C VAL A 66 14.56 -8.93 -5.98
N HIS A 67 15.66 -9.59 -6.34
CA HIS A 67 16.13 -9.69 -7.72
C HIS A 67 15.06 -10.33 -8.61
N ARG A 68 14.53 -11.50 -8.22
CA ARG A 68 13.44 -12.18 -8.95
C ARG A 68 12.21 -11.30 -9.14
N LYS A 69 11.78 -10.57 -8.10
CA LYS A 69 10.63 -9.65 -8.21
C LYS A 69 10.86 -8.52 -9.22
N ARG A 70 12.10 -8.03 -9.34
CA ARG A 70 12.46 -7.02 -10.34
C ARG A 70 12.44 -7.60 -11.75
N GLU A 71 12.99 -8.79 -11.95
CA GLU A 71 12.94 -9.50 -13.23
C GLU A 71 11.51 -9.78 -13.67
N ASP A 72 10.64 -10.23 -12.76
CA ASP A 72 9.22 -10.42 -13.03
C ASP A 72 8.55 -9.12 -13.46
N LYS A 73 8.88 -8.00 -12.81
CA LYS A 73 8.38 -6.68 -13.20
C LYS A 73 8.83 -6.35 -14.62
N VAL A 74 10.11 -6.52 -14.94
CA VAL A 74 10.65 -6.24 -16.29
C VAL A 74 9.96 -7.12 -17.34
N ARG A 75 9.80 -8.43 -17.08
CA ARG A 75 9.13 -9.36 -18.00
C ARG A 75 7.66 -9.00 -18.25
N ASN A 76 6.96 -8.57 -17.21
CA ASN A 76 5.54 -8.25 -17.28
C ASN A 76 5.28 -6.83 -17.80
N PHE A 77 6.29 -5.95 -17.75
CA PHE A 77 6.24 -4.64 -18.38
C PHE A 77 6.51 -4.82 -19.88
N LYS A 78 5.45 -4.94 -20.67
CA LYS A 78 5.57 -4.76 -22.13
C LYS A 78 5.99 -3.31 -22.36
N GLU A 79 7.07 -3.10 -23.11
CA GLU A 79 7.44 -1.77 -23.59
C GLU A 79 6.20 -1.13 -24.22
N ILE A 80 5.74 -0.01 -23.67
CA ILE A 80 4.95 0.94 -24.46
C ILE A 80 6.01 1.57 -25.38
N ILE A 81 6.26 0.94 -26.52
CA ILE A 81 7.03 1.57 -27.59
C ILE A 81 6.22 2.80 -27.98
N ALA A 82 6.71 3.98 -27.60
CA ALA A 82 6.17 5.23 -28.06
C ALA A 82 6.47 5.33 -29.55
N GLU A 83 5.41 5.29 -30.37
CA GLU A 83 5.45 5.76 -31.77
C GLU A 83 5.70 7.28 -31.83
#